data_AF-A0ABD4UDC6-F1
#
_entry.id   AF-A0ABD4UDC6-F1
#
_cell.length_a   1.000
_cell.length_b   1.000
_cell.length_c   1.000
_cell.angle_alpha   90.00
_cell.angle_beta   90.00
_cell.angle_gamma   90.00
#
_symmetry.space_group_name_H-M   'P 1'
#
loop_
_entity.id
_entity.type
_entity.pdbx_description
1 polymer ?
#
loop_
_entity_poly.entity_id
_entity_poly.type
_entity_poly.pdbx_seq_one_letter_code
_entity_poly.pdbx_strand_id
1 'polypeptide(L)'
;MANIKYFSDYNGQTAELTRIDQMDNKTFAERFPGVKGFRYDGFSKVVGKENTQGEWLPVTRKIEYKAQPSRHECNSKCLNGSHRGVCECRCGGKNHGRGMFTSLIEEQGDLI
;
A
#
# COMPACT_ATOMS: atom_id res chain seq x y z
N MET A 1 13.93 -14.56 -5.10
CA MET A 1 12.69 -13.99 -5.68
C MET A 1 12.16 -12.95 -4.72
N ALA A 2 11.79 -11.77 -5.23
CA ALA A 2 11.18 -10.74 -4.39
C ALA A 2 9.80 -11.22 -3.91
N ASN A 3 9.56 -11.21 -2.59
CA ASN A 3 8.26 -11.56 -2.02
C ASN A 3 7.38 -10.30 -1.99
N ILE A 4 6.78 -9.97 -3.14
CA ILE A 4 5.97 -8.76 -3.26
C ILE A 4 4.56 -9.03 -2.72
N LYS A 5 4.14 -8.21 -1.76
CA LYS A 5 2.76 -8.16 -1.28
C LYS A 5 2.03 -6.97 -1.84
N TYR A 6 0.74 -7.16 -2.11
CA TYR A 6 -0.16 -6.15 -2.66
C TYR A 6 -1.24 -5.83 -1.64
N PHE A 7 -1.61 -4.56 -1.55
CA PHE A 7 -2.60 -4.06 -0.61
C PHE A 7 -3.55 -3.08 -1.28
N SER A 8 -4.78 -3.07 -0.79
CA SER A 8 -5.74 -1.99 -1.00
C SER A 8 -5.92 -1.24 0.32
N ASP A 9 -5.69 0.07 0.30
CA ASP A 9 -6.00 1.01 1.37
C ASP A 9 -7.24 1.84 0.99
N TYR A 10 -8.22 1.20 0.33
CA TYR A 10 -9.41 1.84 -0.22
C TYR A 10 -10.48 2.06 0.86
N ASN A 11 -11.18 3.20 0.81
CA ASN A 11 -12.23 3.57 1.77
C ASN A 11 -11.80 3.50 3.25
N GLY A 12 -10.52 3.74 3.54
CA GLY A 12 -9.98 3.70 4.90
C GLY A 12 -9.75 2.29 5.46
N GLN A 13 -10.10 1.24 4.73
CA GLN A 13 -9.82 -0.15 5.09
C GLN A 13 -8.55 -0.64 4.42
N THR A 14 -7.74 -1.42 5.15
CA THR A 14 -6.53 -2.04 4.61
C THR A 14 -6.79 -3.53 4.40
N ALA A 15 -6.71 -3.97 3.14
CA ALA A 15 -6.84 -5.36 2.72
C ALA A 15 -5.53 -5.85 2.08
N GLU A 16 -5.06 -7.05 2.46
CA GLU A 16 -3.96 -7.73 1.74
C GLU A 16 -4.55 -8.54 0.59
N LEU A 17 -4.06 -8.30 -0.63
CA LEU A 17 -4.59 -8.89 -1.86
C LEU A 17 -3.72 -10.08 -2.26
N THR A 18 -4.32 -11.25 -2.36
CA THR A 18 -3.63 -12.52 -2.66
C THR A 18 -3.77 -12.91 -4.13
N ARG A 19 -4.90 -12.57 -4.76
CA ARG A 19 -5.12 -12.77 -6.20
C ARG A 19 -5.04 -11.43 -6.91
N ILE A 20 -4.12 -11.30 -7.87
CA ILE A 20 -3.88 -10.08 -8.65
C ILE A 20 -4.33 -10.30 -10.09
N ASP A 21 -4.92 -9.26 -10.66
CA ASP A 21 -5.45 -9.28 -12.03
C ASP A 21 -5.50 -7.84 -12.58
N GLN A 22 -6.01 -7.69 -13.79
CA GLN A 22 -6.13 -6.41 -14.46
C GLN A 22 -7.59 -5.99 -14.64
N MET A 23 -7.82 -4.68 -14.65
CA MET A 23 -9.10 -4.06 -14.97
C MET A 23 -8.87 -2.94 -15.96
N ASP A 24 -9.70 -2.81 -16.99
CA ASP A 24 -9.57 -1.74 -17.97
C ASP A 24 -9.71 -0.36 -17.31
N ASN A 25 -9.04 0.64 -17.89
CA ASN A 25 -8.98 1.98 -17.31
C ASN A 25 -10.36 2.63 -17.12
N LYS A 26 -11.32 2.35 -18.02
CA LYS A 26 -12.67 2.92 -17.95
C LYS A 26 -13.43 2.33 -16.77
N THR A 27 -13.55 1.00 -16.70
CA THR A 27 -14.20 0.31 -15.59
C THR A 27 -13.51 0.60 -14.26
N PHE A 28 -12.18 0.71 -14.24
CA PHE A 28 -11.45 1.06 -13.02
C PHE A 28 -11.83 2.47 -12.52
N ALA A 29 -11.86 3.46 -13.41
CA ALA A 29 -12.22 4.84 -13.05
C ALA A 29 -13.68 4.95 -12.59
N GLU A 30 -14.59 4.16 -13.19
CA GLU A 30 -16.00 4.09 -12.79
C GLU A 30 -16.17 3.43 -11.42
N ARG A 31 -15.47 2.32 -11.14
CA ARG A 31 -15.59 1.58 -9.88
C ARG A 31 -14.85 2.23 -8.71
N PHE A 32 -13.72 2.88 -8.97
CA PHE A 32 -12.84 3.46 -7.95
C PHE A 32 -12.54 4.93 -8.25
N PRO A 33 -13.57 5.80 -8.22
CA PRO A 33 -13.41 7.21 -8.58
C PRO A 33 -12.38 7.89 -7.66
N GLY A 34 -11.42 8.59 -8.28
CA GLY A 34 -10.37 9.32 -7.57
C GLY A 34 -9.18 8.46 -7.08
N VAL A 35 -9.20 7.14 -7.26
CA VAL A 35 -8.10 6.27 -6.81
C VAL A 35 -6.95 6.25 -7.82
N LYS A 36 -5.75 6.61 -7.36
CA LYS A 36 -4.51 6.48 -8.16
C LYS A 36 -4.01 5.03 -8.14
N GLY A 37 -4.64 4.17 -8.93
CA GLY A 37 -4.25 2.76 -9.07
C GLY A 37 -2.92 2.54 -9.79
N PHE A 38 -2.26 1.40 -9.52
CA PHE A 38 -1.07 0.99 -10.26
C PHE A 38 -1.41 0.65 -11.71
N ARG A 39 -0.52 1.05 -12.62
CA ARG A 39 -0.61 0.67 -14.03
C ARG A 39 -0.24 -0.81 -14.19
N TYR A 40 -1.08 -1.57 -14.89
CA TYR A 40 -0.67 -2.88 -15.41
C TYR A 40 -0.03 -2.70 -16.79
N ASP A 41 -0.75 -2.07 -17.72
CA ASP A 41 -0.27 -1.67 -19.05
C ASP A 41 -0.82 -0.29 -19.48
N GLY A 42 -0.76 0.06 -20.78
CA GLY A 42 -1.29 1.32 -21.29
C GLY A 42 -2.81 1.51 -21.13
N PHE A 43 -3.57 0.41 -21.00
CA PHE A 43 -5.04 0.38 -21.08
C PHE A 43 -5.71 -0.13 -19.81
N SER A 44 -4.94 -0.66 -18.86
CA SER A 44 -5.45 -1.31 -17.66
C SER A 44 -4.68 -0.98 -16.37
N LYS A 45 -5.38 -1.14 -15.24
CA LYS A 45 -4.89 -0.98 -13.88
C LYS A 45 -4.84 -2.32 -13.17
N VAL A 46 -3.93 -2.41 -12.20
CA VAL A 46 -3.82 -3.58 -11.32
C VAL A 46 -4.93 -3.54 -10.27
N VAL A 47 -5.67 -4.64 -10.17
CA VAL A 47 -6.67 -4.90 -9.12
C VAL A 47 -6.34 -6.21 -8.41
N GLY A 48 -6.97 -6.43 -7.26
CA GLY A 48 -6.80 -7.69 -6.54
C GLY A 48 -7.99 -8.06 -5.67
N LYS A 49 -7.97 -9.29 -5.15
CA LYS A 49 -8.91 -9.80 -4.15
C LYS A 49 -8.17 -10.36 -2.95
N GLU A 50 -8.78 -10.28 -1.77
CA GLU A 50 -8.25 -10.92 -0.56
C GLU A 50 -8.25 -12.46 -0.67
N ASN A 51 -9.26 -13.02 -1.33
CA ASN A 51 -9.43 -14.45 -1.57
C ASN A 51 -10.23 -14.69 -2.86
N THR A 52 -10.49 -15.95 -3.21
CA THR A 52 -11.21 -16.32 -4.46
C THR A 52 -12.61 -15.73 -4.57
N GLN A 53 -13.30 -15.56 -3.44
CA GLN A 53 -14.68 -15.05 -3.36
C GLN A 53 -14.76 -13.54 -3.09
N GLY A 54 -13.65 -12.89 -2.77
CA GLY A 54 -13.62 -11.47 -2.42
C GLY A 54 -14.02 -10.55 -3.56
N GLU A 55 -14.29 -9.29 -3.22
CA GLU A 55 -14.53 -8.24 -4.22
C GLU A 55 -13.22 -7.78 -4.85
N TRP A 56 -13.32 -7.32 -6.11
CA TRP A 56 -12.18 -6.67 -6.76
C TRP A 56 -11.93 -5.31 -6.10
N LEU A 57 -10.71 -5.11 -5.61
CA LEU A 57 -10.25 -3.89 -4.98
C LEU A 57 -9.07 -3.28 -5.76
N PRO A 58 -8.92 -1.95 -5.76
CA PRO A 58 -7.81 -1.31 -6.44
C PRO A 58 -6.52 -1.58 -5.66
N VAL A 59 -5.46 -1.97 -6.35
CA VAL A 59 -4.14 -2.01 -5.70
C VAL A 59 -3.67 -0.57 -5.50
N THR A 60 -3.51 -0.17 -4.24
CA THR A 60 -3.02 1.18 -3.86
C THR A 60 -1.61 1.14 -3.29
N ARG A 61 -1.16 -0.02 -2.80
CA ARG A 61 0.19 -0.21 -2.29
C ARG A 61 0.76 -1.57 -2.68
N LYS A 62 2.04 -1.59 -3.04
CA LYS A 62 2.84 -2.81 -3.19
C LYS A 62 4.16 -2.64 -2.46
N ILE A 63 4.61 -3.67 -1.78
CA ILE A 63 5.85 -3.62 -1.01
C ILE A 63 6.56 -4.98 -1.09
N GLU A 64 7.87 -4.96 -1.12
CA GLU A 64 8.64 -6.19 -0.94
C GLU A 64 8.65 -6.56 0.54
N TYR A 65 8.31 -7.80 0.86
CA TYR A 65 8.36 -8.34 2.21
C TYR A 65 9.59 -9.21 2.41
N LYS A 66 10.19 -9.11 3.60
CA LYS A 66 11.22 -10.06 4.02
C LYS A 66 10.61 -11.46 4.08
N ALA A 67 11.37 -12.48 3.63
CA ALA A 67 10.90 -13.87 3.60
C ALA A 67 10.43 -14.37 4.98
N GLN A 68 11.13 -13.97 6.05
CA GLN A 68 10.80 -14.30 7.43
C GLN A 68 10.68 -12.99 8.23
N PRO A 69 9.53 -12.31 8.14
CA PRO A 69 9.34 -11.00 8.73
C PRO A 69 9.08 -11.12 10.24
N SER A 70 9.65 -10.21 11.03
CA SER A 70 9.46 -10.18 12.49
C SER A 70 8.05 -9.72 12.92
N ARG A 71 7.29 -9.07 12.02
CA ARG A 71 5.94 -8.56 12.28
C ARG A 71 5.86 -7.62 13.49
N HIS A 72 6.94 -6.90 13.75
CA HIS A 72 7.03 -5.92 14.82
C HIS A 72 6.14 -4.69 14.54
N GLU A 73 5.83 -3.93 15.58
CA GLU A 73 5.18 -2.62 15.47
C GLU A 73 6.14 -1.61 14.86
N CYS A 74 5.63 -0.71 14.03
CA CYS A 74 6.48 0.12 13.19
C CYS A 74 7.23 1.14 14.07
N ASN A 75 8.57 1.09 14.06
CA ASN A 75 9.45 1.98 14.82
C ASN A 75 10.05 3.08 13.92
N SER A 76 10.93 3.92 14.47
CA SER A 76 11.58 5.02 13.74
C SER A 76 12.32 4.56 12.48
N LYS A 77 12.85 3.33 12.46
CA LYS A 77 13.49 2.75 11.26
C LYS A 77 12.46 2.44 10.17
N CYS A 78 11.31 1.83 10.51
CA CYS A 78 10.23 1.60 9.53
C CYS A 78 9.66 2.95 9.04
N LEU A 79 9.43 3.92 9.94
CA LEU A 79 8.85 5.23 9.60
C LEU A 79 9.71 6.05 8.64
N ASN A 80 11.03 5.99 8.81
CA ASN A 80 12.01 6.65 7.93
C ASN A 80 12.50 5.76 6.78
N GLY A 81 12.00 4.52 6.69
CA GLY A 81 12.34 3.59 5.62
C GLY A 81 11.75 4.03 4.28
N SER A 82 12.43 3.69 3.18
CA SER A 82 11.91 3.97 1.83
C SER A 82 10.57 3.27 1.60
N HIS A 83 9.63 3.97 0.98
CA HIS A 83 8.35 3.41 0.55
C HIS A 83 8.50 2.31 -0.53
N ARG A 84 9.71 2.11 -1.08
CA ARG A 84 10.09 1.02 -2.00
C ARG A 84 10.99 -0.04 -1.34
N GLY A 85 11.38 0.16 -0.08
CA GLY A 85 12.28 -0.75 0.63
C GLY A 85 11.60 -2.04 1.09
N VAL A 86 12.41 -2.99 1.57
CA VAL A 86 11.93 -4.27 2.12
C VAL A 86 11.26 -4.04 3.48
N CYS A 87 10.02 -4.49 3.63
CA CYS A 87 9.24 -4.42 4.85
C CYS A 87 9.33 -5.74 5.65
N GLU A 88 9.43 -5.62 6.98
CA GLU A 88 9.28 -6.75 7.90
C GLU A 88 8.26 -6.46 9.03
N CYS A 89 7.73 -5.24 9.08
CA CYS A 89 6.84 -4.75 10.12
C CYS A 89 5.40 -5.30 9.90
N ARG A 90 4.52 -5.32 10.92
CA ARG A 90 3.12 -5.78 10.75
C ARG A 90 2.25 -4.84 9.92
N CYS A 91 2.65 -3.57 9.78
CA CYS A 91 1.87 -2.54 9.08
C CYS A 91 1.83 -2.68 7.56
N GLY A 92 2.39 -3.75 6.96
CA GLY A 92 2.33 -3.92 5.51
C GLY A 92 3.25 -2.97 4.73
N GLY A 93 4.12 -2.19 5.39
CA GLY A 93 4.83 -1.07 4.77
C GLY A 93 3.96 0.19 4.60
N LYS A 94 2.73 0.22 5.15
CA LYS A 94 1.84 1.41 5.15
C LYS A 94 2.51 2.66 5.72
N ASN A 95 3.44 2.47 6.65
CA ASN A 95 4.10 3.55 7.37
C ASN A 95 5.50 3.91 6.84
N HIS A 96 6.00 3.23 5.80
CA HIS A 96 7.29 3.57 5.20
C HIS A 96 7.27 4.99 4.61
N GLY A 97 8.23 5.81 4.99
CA GLY A 97 8.42 7.19 4.50
C GLY A 97 7.52 8.22 5.19
N ARG A 98 6.73 7.84 6.20
CA ARG A 98 5.86 8.77 6.94
C ARG A 98 6.64 9.63 7.95
N GLY A 99 7.80 9.18 8.42
CA GLY A 99 8.60 9.93 9.41
C GLY A 99 9.00 11.33 8.93
N MET A 100 9.25 11.51 7.63
CA MET A 100 9.54 12.81 7.02
C MET A 100 8.35 13.78 7.09
N PHE A 101 7.11 13.28 7.11
CA PHE A 101 5.92 14.12 7.20
C PHE A 101 5.54 14.43 8.64
N THR A 102 5.82 13.53 9.59
CA THR A 102 5.54 13.74 11.01
C THR A 102 6.41 14.85 11.60
N SER A 103 7.71 14.89 11.26
CA SER A 103 8.62 15.94 11.74
C SER A 103 8.19 17.35 11.32
N LEU A 104 7.57 17.50 10.14
CA LEU A 104 7.11 18.80 9.63
C LEU A 104 5.83 19.30 10.32
N ILE A 105 5.05 18.42 10.94
CA ILE A 105 3.84 18.79 11.69
C ILE A 105 4.20 19.16 13.14
N GLU A 106 5.17 18.46 13.73
CA GLU A 106 5.61 18.72 15.11
C GLU A 106 6.30 20.09 15.25
N GLU A 107 6.98 20.60 14.22
CA GLU A 107 7.57 21.96 14.21
C GLU A 107 6.55 23.11 14.17
N GLN A 108 5.25 22.83 13.96
CA GLN A 108 4.18 23.84 13.94
C GLN A 108 3.38 23.90 15.25
N GLY A 109 3.75 23.10 16.25
CA GLY A 109 3.06 22.99 17.54
C GLY A 109 3.56 23.92 18.65
N ASP A 110 4.72 24.55 18.51
CA ASP A 110 5.35 25.38 19.56
C ASP A 110 5.15 26.89 19.35
N LEU A 111 3.93 27.31 18.98
CA LEU A 111 3.49 28.70 19.07
C LEU A 111 2.06 28.77 19.61
N ILE A 112 1.90 28.43 20.89
CA ILE A 112 0.90 29.04 21.77
C ILE A 112 1.46 29.16 23.18
#